data_AF-A0A8S1HPG6-F1
#
_entry.id   AF-A0A8S1HPG6-F1
#
_cell.length_a   1.000
_cell.length_b   1.000
_cell.length_c   1.000
_cell.angle_alpha   90.00
_cell.angle_beta   90.00
_cell.angle_gamma   90.00
#
_symmetry.space_group_name_H-M   'P 1'
#
loop_
_entity.id
_entity.type
_entity.pdbx_description
1 polymer ?
#
loop_
_entity_poly.entity_id
_entity_poly.type
_entity_poly.pdbx_seq_one_letter_code
_entity_poly.pdbx_strand_id
1 'polypeptide(L)'
;MTFCRTVGDASPAAPSIPTMQNSGTAMAVRIIGGSFLSLSIVSSVIACALWNTENHSLTNNITYYCGLSLAQLLNVAIVYLMIRGISLQKPHYFQPFIICALFHLVICLLLSAIFFLYVVTRATFYSPSSDVVFFLVFAMLSMFWSMAISVVREYRDFVREISFAHAPLVDQEHFV
;
A
#
# COMPACT_ATOMS: atom_id res chain seq x y z
N MET A 1 36.52 -25.88 52.83
CA MET A 1 36.94 -24.54 52.38
C MET A 1 36.18 -24.22 51.10
N THR A 2 35.37 -23.18 51.20
CA THR A 2 34.54 -22.56 50.17
C THR A 2 35.39 -21.96 49.05
N PHE A 3 34.96 -22.08 47.79
CA PHE A 3 35.09 -21.00 46.81
C PHE A 3 34.10 -21.22 45.64
N CYS A 4 32.93 -20.58 45.73
CA CYS A 4 32.09 -20.30 44.57
C CYS A 4 32.80 -19.26 43.70
N ARG A 5 32.80 -19.46 42.38
CA ARG A 5 33.11 -18.40 41.42
C ARG A 5 32.02 -18.35 40.35
N THR A 6 31.14 -17.37 40.49
CA THR A 6 30.17 -16.87 39.52
C THR A 6 30.85 -15.90 38.54
N VAL A 7 30.98 -16.26 37.27
CA VAL A 7 31.16 -15.36 36.11
C VAL A 7 30.80 -16.20 34.88
N GLY A 8 29.83 -15.90 34.03
CA GLY A 8 28.88 -14.81 33.90
C GLY A 8 28.07 -15.12 32.65
N ASP A 9 26.76 -14.94 32.73
CA ASP A 9 25.84 -15.07 31.60
C ASP A 9 26.24 -14.08 30.49
N ALA A 10 26.94 -14.57 29.47
CA ALA A 10 27.02 -13.90 28.19
C ALA A 10 25.92 -14.48 27.29
N SER A 11 24.67 -14.13 27.64
CA SER A 11 23.57 -14.19 26.68
C SER A 11 23.95 -13.30 25.50
N PRO A 12 23.97 -13.80 24.24
CA PRO A 12 24.24 -12.95 23.10
C PRO A 12 23.12 -11.91 23.06
N ALA A 13 23.51 -10.64 23.25
CA ALA A 13 22.61 -9.50 23.19
C ALA A 13 21.75 -9.61 21.92
N ALA A 14 20.44 -9.79 22.12
CA ALA A 14 19.47 -9.65 21.06
C ALA A 14 19.74 -8.31 20.36
N PRO A 15 19.81 -8.28 19.01
CA PRO A 15 20.01 -7.03 18.30
C PRO A 15 18.91 -6.08 18.76
N SER A 16 19.31 -4.94 19.32
CA SER A 16 18.40 -3.86 19.70
C SER A 16 17.78 -3.31 18.42
N ILE A 17 16.69 -3.94 17.97
CA ILE A 17 15.88 -3.45 16.87
C ILE A 17 15.47 -2.02 17.23
N PRO A 18 15.76 -1.00 16.39
CA PRO A 18 15.50 0.39 16.74
C PRO A 18 13.98 0.59 16.85
N THR A 19 13.50 0.63 18.08
CA THR A 19 12.08 0.85 18.43
C THR A 19 11.52 2.17 17.86
N MET A 20 12.39 3.14 17.57
CA MET A 20 12.03 4.39 16.89
C MET A 20 11.71 4.22 15.39
N GLN A 21 12.44 3.38 14.65
CA GLN A 21 12.21 3.18 13.22
C GLN A 21 10.83 2.52 12.99
N ASN A 22 10.46 1.59 13.87
CA ASN A 22 9.18 0.88 13.87
C ASN A 22 7.95 1.83 13.95
N SER A 23 8.00 2.82 14.84
CA SER A 23 6.88 3.77 15.02
C SER A 23 6.70 4.67 13.79
N GLY A 24 7.81 5.15 13.22
CA GLY A 24 7.80 6.01 12.04
C GLY A 24 7.25 5.31 10.79
N THR A 25 7.72 4.09 10.51
CA THR A 25 7.24 3.32 9.34
C THR A 25 5.79 2.87 9.51
N ALA A 26 5.38 2.46 10.71
CA ALA A 26 3.98 2.11 10.97
C ALA A 26 3.04 3.31 10.78
N MET A 27 3.47 4.50 11.21
CA MET A 27 2.73 5.75 10.98
C MET A 27 2.64 6.07 9.48
N ALA A 28 3.74 5.92 8.73
CA ALA A 28 3.75 6.12 7.28
C ALA A 28 2.77 5.17 6.56
N VAL A 29 2.73 3.89 6.94
CA VAL A 29 1.77 2.91 6.39
C VAL A 29 0.32 3.32 6.67
N ARG A 30 0.02 3.86 7.86
CA ARG A 30 -1.31 4.38 8.20
C ARG A 30 -1.68 5.60 7.34
N ILE A 31 -0.75 6.53 7.14
CA ILE A 31 -0.94 7.70 6.27
C ILE A 31 -1.23 7.25 4.84
N ILE A 32 -0.46 6.31 4.31
CA ILE A 32 -0.68 5.73 2.98
C ILE A 32 -2.08 5.09 2.88
N GLY A 33 -2.50 4.32 3.87
CA GLY A 33 -3.85 3.75 3.91
C GLY A 33 -4.96 4.80 3.94
N GLY A 34 -4.76 5.90 4.68
CA GLY A 34 -5.67 7.05 4.70
C GLY A 34 -5.74 7.76 3.34
N SER A 35 -4.59 8.02 2.71
CA SER A 35 -4.52 8.62 1.37
C SER A 35 -5.15 7.74 0.29
N PHE A 36 -4.98 6.42 0.39
CA PHE A 36 -5.64 5.47 -0.51
C PHE A 36 -7.17 5.57 -0.41
N LEU A 37 -7.69 5.62 0.81
CA LEU A 37 -9.13 5.73 1.04
C LEU A 37 -9.70 7.07 0.57
N SER A 38 -8.98 8.19 0.81
CA SER A 38 -9.43 9.50 0.36
C SER A 38 -9.47 9.60 -1.16
N LEU A 39 -8.44 9.08 -1.85
CA LEU A 39 -8.43 8.99 -3.31
C LEU A 39 -9.61 8.17 -3.86
N SER A 40 -9.93 7.03 -3.21
CA SER A 40 -11.09 6.20 -3.57
C SER A 40 -12.43 6.92 -3.42
N ILE A 41 -12.60 7.73 -2.37
CA ILE A 41 -13.82 8.51 -2.16
C ILE A 41 -13.96 9.58 -3.23
N VAL A 42 -12.89 10.34 -3.48
CA VAL A 42 -12.88 11.40 -4.50
C VAL A 42 -13.15 10.81 -5.89
N SER A 43 -12.51 9.69 -6.24
CA SER A 43 -12.76 9.04 -7.54
C SER A 43 -14.20 8.58 -7.67
N SER A 44 -14.80 8.06 -6.60
CA SER A 44 -16.20 7.62 -6.60
C SER A 44 -17.18 8.79 -6.77
N VAL A 45 -16.92 9.93 -6.11
CA VAL A 45 -17.72 11.15 -6.28
C VAL A 45 -17.64 11.69 -7.70
N ILE A 46 -16.43 11.73 -8.28
CA ILE A 46 -16.24 12.16 -9.68
C ILE A 46 -16.94 11.20 -10.64
N ALA A 47 -16.81 9.89 -10.41
CA ALA A 47 -17.48 8.87 -11.22
C ALA A 47 -19.00 9.04 -11.18
N CYS A 48 -19.59 9.30 -10.00
CA CYS A 48 -21.01 9.62 -9.88
C CYS A 48 -21.39 10.91 -10.61
N ALA A 49 -20.57 11.96 -10.52
CA ALA A 49 -20.84 13.25 -11.16
C ALA A 49 -20.78 13.19 -12.69
N LEU A 50 -19.92 12.33 -13.25
CA LEU A 50 -19.78 12.13 -14.69
C LEU A 50 -20.78 11.13 -15.26
N TRP A 51 -21.45 10.33 -14.42
CA TRP A 51 -22.42 9.33 -14.86
C TRP A 51 -23.78 9.96 -15.16
N ASN A 52 -24.16 10.00 -16.44
CA ASN A 52 -25.47 10.50 -16.84
C ASN A 52 -26.53 9.40 -16.76
N THR A 53 -27.29 9.37 -15.65
CA THR A 53 -28.32 8.37 -15.38
C THR A 53 -29.45 8.35 -16.40
N GLU A 54 -29.76 9.48 -17.04
CA GLU A 54 -30.88 9.60 -17.98
C GLU A 54 -30.60 8.91 -19.31
N ASN A 55 -29.32 8.79 -19.69
CA ASN A 55 -28.90 8.16 -20.94
C ASN A 55 -28.73 6.64 -20.85
N HIS A 56 -29.00 6.05 -19.69
CA HIS A 56 -28.75 4.63 -19.43
C HIS A 56 -30.01 3.91 -18.93
N SER A 57 -30.14 2.63 -19.28
CA SER A 57 -31.24 1.80 -18.79
C SER A 57 -31.17 1.62 -17.28
N LEU A 58 -32.31 1.34 -16.65
CA LEU A 58 -32.39 1.08 -15.21
C LEU A 58 -31.40 0.01 -14.76
N THR A 59 -31.28 -1.09 -15.51
CA THR A 59 -30.33 -2.17 -15.22
C THR A 59 -28.88 -1.67 -15.21
N ASN A 60 -28.48 -0.86 -16.20
CA ASN A 60 -27.12 -0.32 -16.27
C ASN A 60 -26.83 0.62 -15.10
N ASN A 61 -27.79 1.45 -14.71
CA ASN A 61 -27.67 2.33 -13.56
C ASN A 61 -27.49 1.53 -12.25
N ILE A 62 -28.31 0.49 -12.04
CA ILE A 62 -28.19 -0.38 -10.87
C ILE A 62 -26.81 -1.07 -10.84
N THR A 63 -26.39 -1.68 -11.96
CA THR A 63 -25.10 -2.35 -12.06
C THR A 63 -23.94 -1.38 -11.80
N TYR A 64 -24.04 -0.14 -12.28
CA TYR A 64 -23.04 0.91 -12.04
C TYR A 64 -22.87 1.25 -10.55
N TYR A 65 -23.96 1.59 -9.86
CA TYR A 65 -23.90 1.95 -8.44
C TYR A 65 -23.54 0.77 -7.54
N CYS A 66 -24.00 -0.44 -7.86
CA CYS A 66 -23.58 -1.66 -7.17
C CYS A 66 -22.07 -1.91 -7.34
N GLY A 67 -21.55 -1.77 -8.57
CA GLY A 67 -20.12 -1.90 -8.84
C GLY A 67 -19.27 -0.89 -8.10
N LEU A 68 -19.70 0.39 -8.08
CA LEU A 68 -19.05 1.46 -7.35
C LEU A 68 -19.02 1.18 -5.84
N SER A 69 -20.15 0.74 -5.28
CA SER A 69 -20.28 0.40 -3.86
C SER A 69 -19.39 -0.79 -3.49
N LEU A 70 -19.34 -1.82 -4.34
CA LEU A 70 -18.49 -2.98 -4.14
C LEU A 70 -17.01 -2.61 -4.20
N ALA A 71 -16.60 -1.76 -5.15
CA ALA A 71 -15.23 -1.24 -5.23
C ALA A 71 -14.85 -0.45 -3.97
N GLN A 72 -15.75 0.40 -3.48
CA GLN A 72 -15.52 1.16 -2.24
C GLN A 72 -15.40 0.24 -1.02
N LEU A 73 -16.23 -0.79 -0.91
CA LEU A 73 -16.14 -1.80 0.15
C LEU A 73 -14.81 -2.56 0.10
N LEU A 74 -14.34 -2.93 -1.10
CA LEU A 74 -13.04 -3.56 -1.28
C LEU A 74 -11.90 -2.64 -0.83
N ASN A 75 -11.94 -1.35 -1.18
CA ASN A 75 -10.93 -0.38 -0.76
C ASN A 75 -10.90 -0.19 0.77
N VAL A 76 -12.06 -0.12 1.41
CA VAL A 76 -12.17 -0.09 2.89
C VAL A 76 -11.60 -1.38 3.49
N ALA A 77 -11.92 -2.54 2.91
CA ALA A 77 -11.41 -3.83 3.39
C ALA A 77 -9.89 -3.91 3.29
N ILE A 78 -9.28 -3.43 2.21
CA ILE A 78 -7.82 -3.38 2.04
C ILE A 78 -7.18 -2.55 3.17
N VAL A 79 -7.69 -1.34 3.44
CA VAL A 79 -7.16 -0.48 4.50
C VAL A 79 -7.37 -1.10 5.88
N TYR A 80 -8.53 -1.72 6.11
CA TYR A 80 -8.79 -2.45 7.35
C TYR A 80 -7.78 -3.59 7.56
N LEU A 81 -7.49 -4.37 6.52
CA LEU A 81 -6.48 -5.42 6.58
C LEU A 81 -5.09 -4.83 6.88
N MET A 82 -4.70 -3.70 6.28
CA MET A 82 -3.43 -3.03 6.60
C MET A 82 -3.35 -2.63 8.08
N ILE A 83 -4.39 -1.97 8.61
CA ILE A 83 -4.42 -1.55 10.02
C ILE A 83 -4.35 -2.77 10.93
N ARG A 84 -5.11 -3.83 10.60
CA ARG A 84 -5.08 -5.09 11.36
C ARG A 84 -3.72 -5.78 11.26
N GLY A 85 -3.04 -5.71 10.12
CA GLY A 85 -1.68 -6.20 9.91
C GLY A 85 -0.67 -5.50 10.81
N ILE A 86 -0.82 -4.19 11.01
CA ILE A 86 0.00 -3.40 11.95
C ILE A 86 -0.27 -3.87 13.40
N SER A 87 -1.53 -4.00 13.79
CA SER A 87 -1.89 -4.38 15.17
C SER A 87 -1.50 -5.81 15.52
N LEU A 88 -1.63 -6.74 14.57
CA LEU A 88 -1.33 -8.15 14.78
C LEU A 88 0.11 -8.53 14.41
N GLN A 89 0.90 -7.60 13.86
CA GLN A 89 2.26 -7.85 13.38
C GLN A 89 2.32 -9.08 12.44
N LYS A 90 1.37 -9.17 11.50
CA LYS A 90 1.29 -10.27 10.53
C LYS A 90 1.53 -9.76 9.11
N PRO A 91 2.58 -10.23 8.41
CA PRO A 91 3.00 -9.65 7.13
C PRO A 91 2.02 -9.95 5.97
N HIS A 92 1.26 -11.04 6.05
CA HIS A 92 0.32 -11.44 5.00
C HIS A 92 -0.79 -10.40 4.74
N TYR A 93 -1.20 -9.65 5.77
CA TYR A 93 -2.27 -8.66 5.66
C TYR A 93 -1.93 -7.46 4.76
N PHE A 94 -0.66 -7.22 4.46
CA PHE A 94 -0.22 -6.12 3.59
C PHE A 94 -0.25 -6.49 2.09
N GLN A 95 -0.29 -7.78 1.75
CA GLN A 95 -0.31 -8.24 0.35
C GLN A 95 -1.43 -7.66 -0.51
N PRO A 96 -2.72 -7.60 -0.08
CA PRO A 96 -3.79 -7.08 -0.93
C PRO A 96 -3.57 -5.61 -1.31
N PHE A 97 -3.04 -4.80 -0.39
CA PHE A 97 -2.66 -3.42 -0.70
C PHE A 97 -1.54 -3.35 -1.73
N ILE A 98 -0.46 -4.13 -1.55
CA ILE A 98 0.69 -4.13 -2.47
C ILE A 98 0.24 -4.50 -3.89
N ILE A 99 -0.62 -5.53 -4.03
CA ILE A 99 -1.15 -5.96 -5.33
C ILE A 99 -2.00 -4.85 -5.94
N CYS A 100 -2.91 -4.26 -5.17
CA CYS A 100 -3.76 -3.16 -5.62
C CYS A 100 -2.94 -1.95 -6.07
N ALA A 101 -1.94 -1.54 -5.29
CA ALA A 101 -1.06 -0.43 -5.59
C ALA A 101 -0.20 -0.70 -6.84
N LEU A 102 0.22 -1.95 -7.07
CA LEU A 102 0.93 -2.34 -8.30
C LEU A 102 0.05 -2.18 -9.54
N PHE A 103 -1.22 -2.61 -9.48
CA PHE A 103 -2.15 -2.39 -10.60
C PHE A 103 -2.34 -0.90 -10.88
N HIS A 104 -2.53 -0.08 -9.83
CA HIS A 104 -2.64 1.36 -10.00
C HIS A 104 -1.37 1.97 -10.60
N LEU A 105 -0.19 1.54 -10.17
CA LEU A 105 1.08 1.98 -10.73
C LEU A 105 1.19 1.67 -12.22
N VAL A 106 0.90 0.43 -12.63
CA VAL A 106 0.94 0.02 -14.04
C VAL A 106 -0.03 0.87 -14.87
N ILE A 107 -1.25 1.06 -14.40
CA ILE A 107 -2.25 1.90 -15.09
C ILE A 107 -1.76 3.35 -15.22
N CYS A 108 -1.21 3.92 -14.15
CA CYS A 108 -0.69 5.29 -14.18
C CYS A 108 0.50 5.45 -15.12
N LEU A 109 1.41 4.47 -15.19
CA LEU A 109 2.54 4.49 -16.13
C LEU A 109 2.09 4.39 -17.58
N LEU A 110 1.12 3.51 -17.88
CA LEU A 110 0.55 3.38 -19.22
C LEU A 110 -0.15 4.67 -19.66
N LEU A 111 -0.97 5.27 -18.80
CA LEU A 111 -1.64 6.53 -19.10
C LEU A 111 -0.64 7.68 -19.25
N SER A 112 0.39 7.75 -18.40
CA SER A 112 1.48 8.72 -18.54
C SER A 112 2.17 8.60 -19.89
N ALA A 113 2.48 7.37 -20.34
CA ALA A 113 3.09 7.14 -21.64
C ALA A 113 2.18 7.59 -22.80
N ILE A 114 0.88 7.31 -22.73
CA ILE A 114 -0.10 7.74 -23.72
C ILE A 114 -0.18 9.28 -23.80
N PHE A 115 -0.32 9.96 -22.66
CA PHE A 115 -0.37 11.42 -22.64
C PHE A 115 0.95 12.06 -23.07
N PHE A 116 2.08 11.46 -22.73
CA PHE A 116 3.38 11.90 -23.23
C PHE A 116 3.46 11.83 -24.76
N LEU A 117 3.03 10.71 -25.36
CA LEU A 117 2.95 10.57 -26.81
C LEU A 117 2.01 11.62 -27.43
N TYR A 118 0.87 11.92 -26.80
CA TYR A 118 -0.02 12.98 -27.26
C TYR A 118 0.61 14.37 -27.21
N VAL A 119 1.32 14.69 -26.12
CA VAL A 119 2.04 15.96 -25.99
C VAL A 119 3.08 16.08 -27.11
N VAL A 120 3.89 15.04 -27.34
CA VAL A 120 4.94 15.07 -28.38
C VAL A 120 4.34 15.21 -29.79
N THR A 121 3.26 14.48 -30.09
CA THR A 121 2.64 14.47 -31.43
C THR A 121 1.82 15.73 -31.73
N ARG A 122 1.21 16.35 -30.71
CA ARG A 122 0.39 17.57 -30.88
C ARG A 122 1.14 18.88 -30.66
N ALA A 123 2.31 18.85 -30.01
CA ALA A 123 3.14 20.04 -29.78
C ALA A 123 3.52 20.79 -31.06
N THR A 124 3.47 20.14 -32.22
CA THR A 124 3.76 20.75 -33.52
C THR A 124 2.58 21.48 -34.16
N PHE A 125 1.34 21.26 -33.70
CA PHE A 125 0.13 21.74 -34.39
C PHE A 125 -0.84 22.55 -33.51
N TYR A 126 -0.83 22.38 -32.18
CA TYR A 126 -1.77 23.06 -31.28
C TYR A 126 -1.18 23.23 -29.87
N SER A 127 -1.76 24.13 -29.06
CA SER A 127 -1.38 24.29 -27.64
C SER A 127 -1.81 23.06 -26.83
N PRO A 128 -0.90 22.23 -26.29
CA PRO A 128 -1.22 20.95 -25.66
C PRO A 128 -1.48 21.08 -24.15
N SER A 129 -1.98 22.22 -23.67
CA SER A 129 -2.01 22.55 -22.24
C SER A 129 -2.77 21.52 -21.38
N SER A 130 -3.89 20.98 -21.87
CA SER A 130 -4.63 19.92 -21.17
C SER A 130 -3.84 18.61 -21.08
N ASP A 131 -3.19 18.21 -22.17
CA ASP A 131 -2.47 16.93 -22.27
C ASP A 131 -1.24 16.93 -21.36
N VAL A 132 -0.57 18.09 -21.24
CA VAL A 132 0.54 18.29 -20.29
C VAL A 132 0.05 18.18 -18.85
N VAL A 133 -1.10 18.76 -18.51
CA VAL A 133 -1.67 18.66 -17.16
C VAL A 133 -2.00 17.20 -16.83
N PHE A 134 -2.65 16.46 -17.74
CA PHE A 134 -2.94 15.04 -17.52
C PHE A 134 -1.66 14.20 -17.36
N PHE A 135 -0.64 14.43 -18.21
CA PHE A 135 0.65 13.78 -18.06
C PHE A 135 1.26 14.01 -16.67
N LEU A 136 1.27 15.26 -16.19
CA LEU A 136 1.83 15.58 -14.87
C LEU A 136 1.04 14.92 -13.73
N VAL A 137 -0.29 14.89 -13.83
CA VAL A 137 -1.14 14.21 -12.82
C VAL A 137 -0.81 12.72 -12.74
N PHE A 138 -0.74 12.01 -13.88
CA PHE A 138 -0.42 10.58 -13.87
C PHE A 138 1.03 10.29 -13.49
N ALA A 139 1.98 11.18 -13.81
CA ALA A 139 3.35 11.08 -13.34
C ALA A 139 3.44 11.21 -11.81
N MET A 140 2.74 12.18 -11.21
CA MET A 140 2.65 12.34 -9.76
C MET A 140 2.00 11.14 -9.08
N LEU A 141 0.92 10.61 -9.64
CA LEU A 141 0.28 9.39 -9.14
C LEU A 141 1.22 8.18 -9.23
N SER A 142 1.98 8.04 -10.31
CA SER A 142 2.97 6.97 -10.46
C SER A 142 4.06 7.04 -9.39
N MET A 143 4.55 8.24 -9.07
CA MET A 143 5.49 8.45 -7.96
C MET A 143 4.86 8.09 -6.61
N PHE A 144 3.63 8.54 -6.36
CA PHE A 144 2.89 8.20 -5.14
C PHE A 144 2.76 6.69 -4.95
N TRP A 145 2.32 5.95 -5.97
CA TRP A 145 2.17 4.49 -5.88
C TRP A 145 3.50 3.78 -5.69
N SER A 146 4.56 4.23 -6.36
CA SER A 146 5.91 3.67 -6.21
C SER A 146 6.43 3.84 -4.77
N MET A 147 6.25 5.03 -4.19
CA MET A 147 6.61 5.31 -2.79
C MET A 147 5.75 4.48 -1.83
N ALA A 148 4.44 4.42 -2.04
CA ALA A 148 3.52 3.66 -1.20
C ALA A 148 3.88 2.16 -1.17
N ILE A 149 4.20 1.57 -2.33
CA ILE A 149 4.63 0.18 -2.43
C ILE A 149 5.94 -0.04 -1.66
N SER A 150 6.90 0.87 -1.80
CA SER A 150 8.21 0.75 -1.15
C SER A 150 8.08 0.77 0.37
N VAL A 151 7.36 1.75 0.92
CA VAL A 151 7.13 1.87 2.37
C VAL A 151 6.38 0.67 2.94
N VAL A 152 5.31 0.22 2.26
CA VAL A 152 4.53 -0.92 2.75
C VAL A 152 5.30 -2.23 2.66
N ARG A 153 6.18 -2.40 1.65
CA ARG A 153 7.07 -3.57 1.54
C ARG A 153 8.12 -3.56 2.65
N GLU A 154 8.78 -2.44 2.88
CA GLU A 154 9.77 -2.29 3.95
C GLU A 154 9.14 -2.63 5.30
N TYR A 155 7.96 -2.07 5.61
CA TYR A 155 7.26 -2.39 6.85
C TYR A 155 6.84 -3.86 6.93
N ARG A 156 6.35 -4.44 5.83
CA ARG A 156 5.99 -5.88 5.79
C ARG A 156 7.20 -6.76 6.06
N ASP A 157 8.35 -6.46 5.46
CA ASP A 157 9.56 -7.27 5.58
C ASP A 157 10.14 -7.16 7.00
N PHE A 158 10.07 -5.97 7.60
CA PHE A 158 10.33 -5.76 9.03
C PHE A 158 9.43 -6.61 9.93
N VAL A 159 8.11 -6.57 9.70
CA VAL A 159 7.13 -7.39 10.46
C VAL A 159 7.43 -8.89 10.28
N ARG A 160 7.84 -9.30 9.08
CA ARG A 160 8.22 -10.68 8.77
C ARG A 160 9.43 -11.11 9.61
N GLU A 161 10.50 -10.32 9.65
CA GLU A 161 11.70 -10.62 10.43
C GLU A 161 11.40 -10.78 11.92
N ILE A 162 10.60 -9.87 12.50
CA ILE A 162 10.19 -9.95 13.91
C ILE A 162 9.37 -11.21 14.18
N SER A 163 8.44 -11.54 13.29
CA SER A 163 7.58 -12.73 13.46
C SER A 163 8.37 -14.04 13.48
N PHE A 164 9.49 -14.12 12.75
CA PHE A 164 10.39 -15.28 12.79
C PHE A 164 11.30 -15.27 14.01
N ALA A 165 11.73 -14.10 14.50
CA ALA A 165 12.54 -14.00 15.72
C ALA A 165 11.80 -14.45 16.99
N HIS A 166 10.45 -14.47 16.98
CA HIS A 166 9.62 -14.89 18.10
C HIS A 166 9.12 -16.34 17.98
N ALA A 167 9.51 -17.08 16.94
CA ALA A 167 9.29 -18.52 16.91
C ALA A 167 10.25 -19.16 17.92
N PRO A 168 9.76 -19.71 19.05
CA PRO A 168 10.65 -20.45 19.94
C PRO A 168 11.24 -21.59 19.11
N LEU A 169 12.57 -21.71 19.13
CA LEU A 169 13.29 -22.90 18.69
C LEU A 169 12.91 -24.05 19.64
N VAL A 170 11.69 -24.55 19.53
CA VAL A 170 11.31 -25.85 20.10
C VAL A 170 11.84 -26.87 19.11
N ASP A 171 13.12 -27.20 19.22
CA ASP A 171 13.71 -28.49 18.81
C ASP A 171 15.24 -28.43 19.00
N GLN A 172 15.73 -28.68 20.23
CA GLN A 172 17.03 -29.35 20.42
C GLN A 172 17.39 -29.77 21.87
N GLU A 173 16.47 -30.21 22.74
CA GLU A 173 16.87 -30.84 24.03
C GLU A 173 16.08 -32.10 24.42
N HIS A 174 15.60 -32.86 23.44
CA HIS A 174 15.11 -34.22 23.67
C HIS A 174 15.70 -35.16 22.62
N PHE A 175 16.98 -35.50 22.73
CA PHE A 175 17.59 -36.76 22.24
C PHE A 175 19.10 -36.76 22.57
N VAL A 176 19.47 -36.93 23.85
CA VAL A 176 20.66 -37.71 24.29
C VAL A 176 20.32 -38.36 25.63
#